data_AF-A0A8H3LDC7-F1
#
_entry.id   AF-A0A8H3LDC7-F1
#
_cell.length_a   1.000
_cell.length_b   1.000
_cell.length_c   1.000
_cell.angle_alpha   90.00
_cell.angle_beta   90.00
_cell.angle_gamma   90.00
#
_symmetry.space_group_name_H-M   'P 1'
#
loop_
_entity.id
_entity.type
_entity.pdbx_description
1 polymer ?
#
loop_
_entity_poly.entity_id
_entity_poly.type
_entity_poly.pdbx_seq_one_letter_code
_entity_poly.pdbx_strand_id
1 'polypeptide(L)'
;MEKELVLQEIKNEGLFNDIARNIIIKEMENLKIWFEFWKIHGTDNWNYTSLMGDDKLCVLQNFNLTKLFDSEHAALIKSLWNGFAELYDLLGGKKTDSQYFHLKAKV
;
A
#
# COMPACT_ATOMS: atom_id res chain seq x y z
N MET A 1 7.83 -6.55 0.91
CA MET A 1 7.69 -7.00 -0.48
C MET A 1 6.53 -6.30 -1.18
N GLU A 2 5.27 -6.33 -0.71
CA GLU A 2 4.18 -5.69 -1.51
C GLU A 2 4.09 -4.15 -1.48
N LYS A 3 4.54 -3.46 -0.42
CA LYS A 3 4.58 -1.98 -0.44
C LYS A 3 5.48 -1.43 -1.55
N GLU A 4 6.50 -2.19 -1.90
CA GLU A 4 7.38 -1.89 -3.02
C GLU A 4 6.62 -1.98 -4.35
N LEU A 5 5.64 -2.90 -4.48
CA LEU A 5 5.00 -3.21 -5.76
C LEU A 5 4.19 -2.05 -6.31
N VAL A 6 3.31 -1.43 -5.51
CA VAL A 6 2.43 -0.36 -6.02
C VAL A 6 3.23 0.90 -6.36
N LEU A 7 4.23 1.28 -5.55
CA LEU A 7 5.08 2.43 -5.89
C LEU A 7 5.99 2.15 -7.10
N GLN A 8 6.44 0.91 -7.29
CA GLN A 8 7.20 0.52 -8.48
C GLN A 8 6.30 0.46 -9.72
N GLU A 9 5.06 0.01 -9.60
CA GLU A 9 4.07 0.01 -10.68
C GLU A 9 3.74 1.44 -11.12
N ILE A 10 3.46 2.34 -10.16
CA ILE A 10 3.28 3.78 -10.43
C ILE A 10 4.54 4.37 -11.12
N LYS A 11 5.75 3.93 -10.76
CA LYS A 11 6.99 4.35 -11.43
C LYS A 11 7.10 3.80 -12.85
N ASN A 12 6.81 2.52 -13.05
CA ASN A 12 6.93 1.83 -14.34
C ASN A 12 5.92 2.34 -15.36
N GLU A 13 4.73 2.76 -14.91
CA GLU A 13 3.71 3.38 -15.75
C GLU A 13 3.97 4.88 -16.01
N GLY A 14 5.07 5.44 -15.48
CA GLY A 14 5.37 6.87 -15.59
C GLY A 14 4.41 7.78 -14.80
N LEU A 15 3.55 7.19 -13.97
CA LEU A 15 2.58 7.89 -13.14
C LEU A 15 3.22 8.48 -11.87
N PHE A 16 4.46 8.10 -11.53
CA PHE A 16 5.19 8.59 -10.35
C PHE A 16 5.72 10.01 -10.55
N ASN A 17 4.80 10.96 -10.64
CA ASN A 17 5.06 12.38 -10.82
C ASN A 17 4.59 13.19 -9.59
N ASP A 18 4.74 14.51 -9.63
CA ASP A 18 4.33 15.39 -8.52
C ASP A 18 2.83 15.29 -8.22
N ILE A 19 1.99 15.01 -9.23
CA ILE A 19 0.53 14.87 -9.06
C ILE A 19 0.22 13.63 -8.23
N ALA A 20 0.75 12.47 -8.61
CA ALA A 20 0.55 11.23 -7.86
C ALA A 20 1.09 11.33 -6.43
N ARG A 21 2.28 11.93 -6.24
CA ARG A 21 2.85 12.16 -4.90
C ARG A 21 1.95 13.05 -4.04
N ASN A 22 1.41 14.13 -4.61
CA ASN A 22 0.47 15.01 -3.89
C ASN A 22 -0.85 14.31 -3.55
N ILE A 23 -1.36 13.44 -4.42
CA ILE A 23 -2.55 12.64 -4.13
C ILE A 23 -2.28 11.69 -2.96
N ILE A 24 -1.13 11.00 -2.96
CA ILE A 24 -0.73 10.10 -1.88
C ILE A 24 -0.61 10.86 -0.55
N ILE A 25 0.07 12.01 -0.52
CA ILE A 25 0.22 12.81 0.70
C ILE A 25 -1.15 13.21 1.26
N LYS A 26 -2.04 13.76 0.43
CA LYS A 26 -3.39 14.18 0.87
C LYS A 26 -4.21 13.02 1.40
N GLU A 27 -4.11 11.86 0.79
CA GLU A 27 -4.85 10.69 1.26
C GLU A 27 -4.27 10.14 2.58
N MET A 28 -2.94 10.18 2.76
CA MET A 28 -2.32 9.85 4.06
C MET A 28 -2.75 10.83 5.16
N GLU A 29 -2.81 12.14 4.85
CA GLU A 29 -3.34 13.16 5.76
C GLU A 29 -4.80 12.89 6.15
N ASN A 30 -5.64 12.47 5.19
CA ASN A 30 -7.03 12.07 5.46
C ASN A 30 -7.11 10.88 6.43
N LEU A 31 -6.16 9.94 6.33
CA LEU A 31 -6.01 8.81 7.25
C LEU A 31 -5.34 9.20 8.58
N LYS A 32 -4.94 10.47 8.75
CA LYS A 32 -4.20 11.00 9.90
C LYS A 32 -2.85 10.33 10.12
N ILE A 33 -2.20 9.90 9.03
CA ILE A 33 -0.88 9.27 9.04
C ILE A 33 0.13 10.30 8.52
N TRP A 34 1.19 10.55 9.29
CA TRP A 34 2.27 11.39 8.81
C TRP A 34 3.07 10.65 7.75
N PHE A 35 3.10 11.22 6.54
CA PHE A 35 3.80 10.65 5.41
C PHE A 35 4.35 11.74 4.48
N GLU A 36 5.62 11.62 4.14
CA GLU A 36 6.32 12.59 3.28
C GLU A 36 7.18 11.89 2.22
N PHE A 37 7.40 12.60 1.11
CA PHE A 37 8.39 12.26 0.08
C PHE A 37 9.52 13.30 0.08
N TRP A 38 10.76 12.86 -0.15
CA TRP A 38 11.89 13.76 -0.34
C TRP A 38 12.84 13.27 -1.44
N LYS A 39 13.40 14.20 -2.22
CA LYS A 39 14.34 13.87 -3.30
C LYS A 39 15.71 13.53 -2.71
N ILE A 40 16.32 12.46 -3.21
CA ILE A 40 17.67 12.08 -2.81
C ILE A 40 18.66 12.98 -3.55
N HIS A 41 19.49 13.71 -2.79
CA HIS A 41 20.45 14.65 -3.36
C HIS A 41 21.37 13.98 -4.39
N GLY A 42 21.51 14.62 -5.56
CA GLY A 42 22.36 14.12 -6.64
C GLY A 42 21.76 12.99 -7.49
N THR A 43 20.47 12.67 -7.31
CA THR A 43 19.76 11.65 -8.12
C THR A 43 18.35 12.12 -8.48
N ASP A 44 17.70 11.46 -9.45
CA ASP A 44 16.27 11.65 -9.71
C ASP A 44 15.36 10.76 -8.86
N ASN A 45 15.94 10.06 -7.88
CA ASN A 45 15.22 9.17 -7.00
C ASN A 45 14.57 9.93 -5.83
N TRP A 46 13.42 9.39 -5.39
CA TRP A 46 12.66 9.89 -4.24
C TRP A 46 12.66 8.84 -3.14
N ASN A 47 12.89 9.30 -1.91
CA ASN A 47 12.63 8.57 -0.68
C ASN A 47 11.26 8.95 -0.11
N TYR A 48 10.80 8.14 0.84
CA TYR A 48 9.51 8.31 1.48
C TYR A 48 9.52 7.79 2.92
N THR A 49 8.54 8.23 3.70
CA THR A 49 8.37 7.82 5.10
C THR A 49 8.09 6.32 5.19
N SER A 50 8.85 5.59 6.00
CA SER A 50 8.59 4.16 6.22
C SER A 50 7.38 3.96 7.13
N LEU A 51 6.34 3.33 6.59
CA LEU A 51 5.13 3.00 7.33
C LEU A 51 5.32 1.69 8.12
N MET A 52 5.07 1.72 9.43
CA MET A 52 5.26 0.58 10.34
C MET A 52 3.98 0.20 11.08
N GLY A 53 3.91 -1.05 11.57
CA GLY A 53 2.86 -1.53 12.48
C GLY A 53 1.43 -1.17 12.03
N ASP A 54 0.72 -0.44 12.89
CA ASP A 54 -0.67 -0.09 12.69
C ASP A 54 -0.89 0.88 11.52
N ASP A 55 0.04 1.80 11.25
CA ASP A 55 -0.05 2.71 10.10
C ASP A 55 -0.03 1.93 8.78
N LYS A 56 0.77 0.86 8.71
CA LYS A 56 0.80 -0.03 7.55
C LYS A 56 -0.56 -0.68 7.31
N LEU A 57 -1.19 -1.19 8.37
CA LEU A 57 -2.50 -1.83 8.30
C LEU A 57 -3.58 -0.82 7.93
N CYS A 58 -3.55 0.36 8.55
CA CYS A 58 -4.51 1.43 8.28
C CYS A 58 -4.50 1.82 6.80
N VAL A 59 -3.31 1.98 6.19
CA VAL A 59 -3.19 2.27 4.75
C VAL A 59 -3.74 1.13 3.89
N LEU A 60 -3.37 -0.13 4.18
CA LEU A 60 -3.87 -1.29 3.43
C LEU A 60 -5.40 -1.37 3.44
N GLN A 61 -6.01 -1.09 4.59
CA GLN A 61 -7.45 -1.22 4.79
C GLN A 61 -8.23 0.00 4.31
N ASN A 62 -7.68 1.21 4.38
CA ASN A 62 -8.50 2.44 4.26
C ASN A 62 -8.08 3.40 3.13
N PHE A 63 -6.89 3.25 2.55
CA PHE A 63 -6.45 4.16 1.49
C PHE A 63 -7.34 4.05 0.24
N ASN A 64 -7.80 5.19 -0.29
CA ASN A 64 -8.65 5.22 -1.47
C ASN A 64 -7.84 5.16 -2.79
N LEU A 65 -7.70 3.95 -3.32
CA LEU A 65 -6.95 3.68 -4.56
C LEU A 65 -7.56 4.33 -5.82
N THR A 66 -8.86 4.64 -5.82
CA THR A 66 -9.53 5.30 -6.96
C THR A 66 -9.05 6.73 -7.21
N LYS A 67 -8.28 7.30 -6.26
CA LYS A 67 -7.61 8.59 -6.44
C LYS A 67 -6.39 8.51 -7.36
N LEU A 68 -5.81 7.32 -7.53
CA LEU A 68 -4.57 7.10 -8.30
C LEU A 68 -4.79 6.27 -9.56
N PHE A 69 -5.73 5.34 -9.51
CA PHE A 69 -6.00 4.39 -10.59
C PHE A 69 -7.45 4.50 -11.04
N ASP A 70 -7.75 4.07 -12.27
CA ASP A 70 -9.14 3.85 -12.67
C ASP A 70 -9.79 2.76 -11.80
N SER A 71 -11.12 2.72 -11.84
CA SER A 71 -11.92 1.88 -10.94
C SER A 71 -11.60 0.39 -11.06
N GLU A 72 -11.24 -0.11 -12.24
CA GLU A 72 -10.96 -1.54 -12.44
C GLU A 72 -9.61 -1.91 -11.82
N HIS A 73 -8.55 -1.16 -12.14
CA HIS A 73 -7.24 -1.36 -11.53
C HIS A 73 -7.26 -1.12 -10.02
N ALA A 74 -7.97 -0.09 -9.55
CA ALA A 74 -8.13 0.17 -8.12
C ALA A 74 -8.80 -1.00 -7.40
N ALA A 75 -9.80 -1.64 -8.00
CA ALA A 75 -10.48 -2.80 -7.42
C ALA A 75 -9.56 -4.03 -7.33
N LEU A 76 -8.73 -4.27 -8.35
CA LEU A 76 -7.76 -5.37 -8.36
C LEU A 76 -6.72 -5.21 -7.25
N ILE A 77 -6.10 -4.02 -7.16
CA ILE A 77 -5.13 -3.72 -6.10
C ILE A 77 -5.81 -3.82 -4.72
N LYS A 78 -7.05 -3.33 -4.60
CA LYS A 78 -7.78 -3.41 -3.33
C LYS A 78 -8.06 -4.86 -2.91
N SER A 79 -8.42 -5.72 -3.84
CA SER A 79 -8.63 -7.15 -3.59
C SER A 79 -7.36 -7.81 -3.05
N LEU A 80 -6.21 -7.49 -3.65
CA LEU A 80 -4.91 -7.97 -3.17
C LEU A 80 -4.63 -7.46 -1.74
N TRP A 81 -4.79 -6.16 -1.49
CA TRP A 81 -4.55 -5.55 -0.18
C TRP A 81 -5.45 -6.13 0.91
N ASN A 82 -6.71 -6.39 0.59
CA ASN A 82 -7.65 -7.04 1.51
C ASN A 82 -7.22 -8.47 1.83
N GLY A 83 -6.77 -9.24 0.83
CA GLY A 83 -6.22 -10.59 1.04
C GLY A 83 -5.00 -10.57 1.98
N PHE A 84 -4.10 -9.60 1.83
CA PHE A 84 -2.98 -9.42 2.76
C PHE A 84 -3.40 -9.02 4.17
N ALA A 85 -4.37 -8.12 4.32
CA ALA A 85 -4.88 -7.74 5.61
C ALA A 85 -5.51 -8.94 6.35
N GLU A 86 -6.31 -9.76 5.63
CA GLU A 86 -6.86 -11.01 6.18
C GLU A 86 -5.76 -11.97 6.65
N LEU A 87 -4.71 -12.16 5.85
CA LEU A 87 -3.57 -13.02 6.24
C LEU A 87 -2.83 -12.47 7.46
N TYR A 88 -2.66 -11.15 7.54
CA TYR A 88 -2.02 -10.51 8.68
C TYR A 88 -2.83 -10.69 9.98
N ASP A 89 -4.15 -10.50 9.92
CA ASP A 89 -5.04 -10.71 11.06
C ASP A 89 -5.05 -12.19 11.50
N LEU A 90 -5.02 -13.11 10.53
CA LEU A 90 -4.91 -14.54 10.79
C LEU A 90 -3.60 -14.87 11.53
N LEU A 91 -2.46 -14.29 11.13
CA LEU A 91 -1.17 -14.49 11.81
C LEU A 91 -1.15 -13.90 13.22
N GLY A 92 -1.88 -12.81 13.47
CA GLY A 92 -2.03 -12.20 14.79
C GLY A 92 -2.92 -13.00 15.74
N GLY A 93 -3.76 -13.91 15.23
CA GLY A 93 -4.66 -14.75 16.01
C GLY A 93 -3.94 -15.89 16.74
N LYS A 94 -4.19 -16.07 18.04
CA LYS A 94 -3.58 -17.15 18.87
C LYS A 94 -3.97 -18.59 18.48
N LYS A 95 -4.80 -18.79 17.46
CA LYS A 95 -5.33 -20.08 16.99
C LYS A 95 -5.47 -20.12 15.46
N THR A 96 -4.43 -19.71 14.73
CA THR A 96 -4.47 -19.80 13.27
C THR A 96 -4.41 -21.27 12.85
N ASP A 97 -5.45 -21.75 12.17
CA ASP A 97 -5.40 -23.04 11.48
C ASP A 97 -4.41 -22.92 10.31
N SER A 98 -3.28 -23.62 10.43
CA SER A 98 -2.21 -23.61 9.43
C SER A 98 -2.67 -24.05 8.04
N GLN A 99 -3.69 -24.92 7.95
CA GLN A 99 -4.24 -25.36 6.66
C GLN A 99 -5.07 -24.25 6.01
N TYR A 100 -5.85 -23.53 6.81
CA TYR A 100 -6.65 -22.39 6.35
C TYR A 100 -5.75 -21.24 5.87
N PHE A 101 -4.69 -20.94 6.61
CA PHE A 101 -3.71 -19.92 6.22
C PHE A 101 -3.03 -20.28 4.88
N HIS A 102 -2.59 -21.54 4.71
CA HIS A 102 -1.96 -22.01 3.47
C HIS A 102 -2.88 -21.94 2.26
N LEU A 103 -4.18 -22.20 2.45
CA LEU A 103 -5.17 -22.08 1.37
C LEU A 103 -5.34 -20.62 0.93
N LYS A 104 -5.38 -19.69 1.89
CA LYS A 104 -5.53 -18.25 1.63
C LYS A 104 -4.28 -17.61 1.03
N ALA A 105 -3.08 -18.10 1.37
CA ALA A 105 -1.81 -17.56 0.88
C ALA A 105 -1.41 -18.03 -0.53
N LYS A 106 -2.16 -18.96 -1.14
CA LYS A 106 -1.89 -19.53 -2.47
C LYS A 106 -2.52 -18.76 -3.65
N VAL A 107 -3.21 -17.66 -3.37
CA VAL A 107 -3.87 -16.83 -4.38
C VAL A 107 -2.85 -16.14 -5.26
#